data_AF-A0A0P4V0G4-F1
#
_entry.id   AF-A0A0P4V0G4-F1
#
_cell.length_a   1.000
_cell.length_b   1.000
_cell.length_c   1.000
_cell.angle_alpha   90.00
_cell.angle_beta   90.00
_cell.angle_gamma   90.00
#
_symmetry.space_group_name_H-M   'P 1'
#
loop_
_entity.id
_entity.type
_entity.pdbx_description
1 polymer ?
#
loop_
_entity_poly.entity_id
_entity_poly.type
_entity_poly.pdbx_seq_one_letter_code
_entity_poly.pdbx_strand_id
1 'polypeptide(L)' 'MQQQIQVNELEILPIEIAHTATVAALPFHHKDPFDRLLIAQAITEEIPIISADQVFDSYSVIRYW' A
#
# COMPACT_ATOMS: atom_id res chain seq x y z
N MET A 1 10.75 1.50 18.31
CA MET A 1 10.31 1.14 16.94
C MET A 1 10.86 -0.21 16.52
N GLN A 2 12.18 -0.42 16.46
CA GLN A 2 12.79 -1.71 16.08
C GLN A 2 12.32 -2.90 16.94
N GLN A 3 12.23 -2.73 18.27
CA GLN A 3 11.71 -3.77 19.15
C GLN A 3 10.24 -4.14 18.85
N GLN A 4 9.40 -3.19 18.44
CA GLN A 4 8.00 -3.45 18.11
C GLN A 4 7.86 -4.17 16.76
N ILE A 5 8.74 -3.89 15.81
CA ILE A 5 8.81 -4.62 14.53
C ILE A 5 9.12 -6.10 14.81
N GLN A 6 10.13 -6.35 15.65
CA GLN A 6 10.54 -7.72 15.98
C GLN A 6 9.50 -8.49 16.80
N VAL A 7 8.90 -7.87 17.82
CA VAL A 7 7.90 -8.53 18.69
C VAL A 7 6.62 -8.89 17.94
N ASN A 8 6.23 -8.08 16.95
CA ASN A 8 5.03 -8.32 16.15
C ASN A 8 5.33 -9.06 14.83
N GLU A 9 6.55 -9.57 14.66
CA GLU A 9 6.96 -10.32 13.46
C GLU A 9 6.70 -9.56 12.15
N LEU A 10 6.89 -8.24 12.19
CA LEU A 10 6.69 -7.38 11.03
C LEU A 10 7.96 -7.32 10.18
N GLU A 11 7.78 -7.41 8.86
CA GLU A 11 8.82 -7.12 7.89
C GLU A 11 8.63 -5.71 7.32
N ILE A 12 9.73 -4.96 7.20
CA ILE A 12 9.70 -3.65 6.57
C ILE A 12 9.84 -3.83 5.06
N LEU A 13 8.77 -3.50 4.35
CA LEU A 13 8.75 -3.55 2.90
C LEU A 13 9.33 -2.24 2.32
N PRO A 14 10.48 -2.27 1.63
CA PRO A 14 11.07 -1.07 1.04
C PRO A 14 10.22 -0.54 -0.10
N ILE A 15 10.28 0.76 -0.33
CA ILE A 15 9.70 1.39 -1.51
C ILE A 15 10.71 1.28 -2.65
N GLU A 16 10.29 0.70 -3.76
CA GLU A 16 11.08 0.51 -4.96
C GLU A 16 10.58 1.38 -6.12
N ILE A 17 11.43 1.57 -7.13
CA ILE A 17 11.09 2.35 -8.33
C ILE A 17 9.86 1.76 -9.03
N ALA A 18 9.69 0.43 -8.99
CA ALA A 18 8.52 -0.24 -9.55
C ALA A 18 7.20 0.29 -8.98
N HIS A 19 7.14 0.56 -7.66
CA HIS A 19 5.94 1.12 -7.02
C HIS A 19 5.62 2.50 -7.57
N THR A 20 6.63 3.32 -7.86
CA THR A 20 6.42 4.68 -8.40
C THR A 20 5.84 4.68 -9.82
N ALA A 21 6.20 3.69 -10.65
CA ALA A 21 5.60 3.53 -11.97
C ALA A 21 4.11 3.20 -11.86
N THR A 22 3.75 2.34 -10.90
CA THR A 22 2.36 2.02 -10.58
C THR A 22 1.61 3.24 -10.08
N VAL A 23 2.18 4.06 -9.18
CA VAL A 23 1.56 5.32 -8.71
C VAL A 23 1.17 6.24 -9.86
N ALA A 24 2.05 6.39 -10.85
CA ALA A 24 1.82 7.26 -12.01
C ALA A 24 0.67 6.76 -12.90
N ALA A 25 0.41 5.45 -12.91
CA ALA A 25 -0.68 4.83 -13.66
C ALA A 25 -2.00 4.75 -12.87
N LEU A 26 -1.99 4.99 -11.55
CA LEU A 26 -3.19 4.88 -10.72
C LEU A 26 -4.27 5.89 -11.13
N PRO A 27 -5.55 5.47 -11.22
CA PRO A 27 -6.65 6.39 -11.40
C PRO A 27 -6.78 7.34 -10.19
N PHE A 28 -7.27 8.54 -10.46
CA PHE A 28 -7.37 9.59 -9.45
C PHE A 28 -8.64 9.47 -8.62
N HIS A 29 -8.65 8.54 -7.66
CA HIS A 29 -9.74 8.36 -6.69
C HIS A 29 -9.36 8.86 -5.29
N HIS A 30 -8.07 8.84 -4.95
CA HIS A 30 -7.52 9.35 -3.70
C HIS A 30 -6.54 10.50 -3.90
N LYS A 31 -6.50 11.46 -2.98
CA LYS A 31 -5.63 12.64 -3.06
C LYS A 31 -4.33 12.50 -2.27
N ASP A 32 -4.31 11.67 -1.24
CA ASP A 32 -3.14 11.51 -0.40
C ASP A 32 -2.02 10.77 -1.15
N PRO A 33 -0.83 11.38 -1.32
CA PRO A 33 0.25 10.78 -2.09
C PRO A 33 0.84 9.53 -1.42
N PHE A 34 0.77 9.42 -0.09
CA PHE A 34 1.28 8.26 0.64
C PHE A 34 0.30 7.09 0.53
N ASP A 35 -1.00 7.32 0.64
CA ASP A 35 -2.00 6.25 0.42
C ASP A 35 -1.94 5.71 -1.00
N ARG A 36 -1.73 6.60 -1.98
CA ARG A 36 -1.51 6.18 -3.37
C ARG A 36 -0.25 5.32 -3.52
N LEU A 37 0.80 5.61 -2.75
CA LEU A 37 2.00 4.78 -2.74
C LEU A 37 1.75 3.42 -2.09
N LEU A 38 0.99 3.36 -0.99
CA LEU A 38 0.58 2.10 -0.35
C LEU A 38 -0.26 1.22 -1.28
N ILE A 39 -1.23 1.83 -1.97
CA ILE A 39 -2.03 1.14 -3.00
C ILE A 39 -1.13 0.61 -4.12
N ALA A 40 -0.22 1.45 -4.62
CA ALA A 40 0.69 1.05 -5.68
C ALA A 40 1.64 -0.09 -5.27
N GLN A 41 2.14 -0.07 -4.03
CA GLN A 41 2.96 -1.13 -3.47
C GLN A 41 2.15 -2.43 -3.34
N ALA A 42 0.92 -2.37 -2.81
CA ALA A 42 0.03 -3.53 -2.70
C ALA A 42 -0.29 -4.15 -4.07
N ILE A 43 -0.53 -3.33 -5.09
CA ILE A 43 -0.75 -3.81 -6.47
C ILE A 43 0.52 -4.46 -7.04
N THR A 44 1.68 -3.81 -6.88
CA THR A 44 2.94 -4.27 -7.49
C THR A 44 3.45 -5.56 -6.87
N GLU A 45 3.27 -5.72 -5.56
CA GLU A 45 3.69 -6.90 -4.80
C GLU A 45 2.60 -7.99 -4.74
N GLU A 46 1.43 -7.74 -5.32
CA GLU A 46 0.27 -8.65 -5.32
C GLU A 46 -0.20 -9.07 -3.90
N ILE A 47 -0.11 -8.15 -2.94
CA ILE A 47 -0.47 -8.39 -1.53
C ILE A 47 -1.75 -7.63 -1.14
N PRO A 48 -2.54 -8.19 -0.20
CA PRO A 48 -3.68 -7.47 0.37
C PRO A 48 -3.20 -6.32 1.27
N ILE A 49 -4.08 -5.34 1.48
CA ILE A 49 -3.82 -4.18 2.34
C ILE A 49 -4.82 -4.14 3.50
N ILE A 50 -4.32 -3.88 4.71
CA ILE A 50 -5.16 -3.63 5.88
C ILE A 50 -5.36 -2.13 5.99
N SER A 51 -6.61 -1.67 5.84
CA SER A 51 -6.92 -0.24 5.95
C SER A 51 -8.37 -0.04 6.39
N ALA A 52 -8.55 0.99 7.21
CA ALA A 52 -9.86 1.49 7.55
C ALA A 52 -10.53 2.25 6.38
N ASP A 53 -9.73 2.77 5.45
CA ASP A 53 -10.26 3.62 4.40
C ASP A 53 -10.87 2.80 3.25
N GLN A 54 -12.18 2.93 3.07
CA GLN A 54 -12.92 2.28 2.00
C GLN A 54 -12.56 2.80 0.61
N VAL A 55 -11.91 3.97 0.48
CA VAL A 55 -11.49 4.49 -0.82
C VAL A 55 -10.50 3.55 -1.53
N PHE A 56 -9.80 2.70 -0.79
CA PHE A 56 -8.89 1.69 -1.33
C PHE A 56 -9.66 0.64 -2.17
N ASP A 57 -10.95 0.43 -1.90
CA ASP A 57 -11.81 -0.48 -2.67
C ASP A 57 -12.10 0.04 -4.10
N SER A 58 -11.78 1.30 -4.39
CA SER A 58 -11.83 1.87 -5.76
C SER A 58 -10.62 1.48 -6.63
N TYR A 59 -9.67 0.76 -6.07
CA TYR A 59 -8.46 0.28 -6.75
C TYR A 59 -8.46 -1.25 -6.84
N SER A 60 -7.60 -1.80 -7.71
CA SER A 60 -7.46 -3.24 -7.92
C SER A 60 -6.67 -3.93 -6.80
N VAL A 61 -7.06 -3.71 -5.54
CA VAL A 61 -6.45 -4.31 -4.34
C VAL A 61 -7.50 -5.03 -3.51
N ILE A 62 -7.05 -6.01 -2.73
CA ILE A 62 -7.89 -6.65 -1.72
C ILE A 62 -7.67 -5.92 -0.40
N ARG A 63 -8.72 -5.27 0.13
CA ARG A 63 -8.67 -4.61 1.44
C ARG A 63 -9.26 -5.47 2.55
N TYR A 64 -8.55 -5.55 3.67
CA TYR A 64 -9.07 -6.05 4.95
C TYR A 64 -9.27 -4.89 5.94
N TRP A 65 -10.20 -5.07 6.89
CA TRP A 65 -10.52 -4.13 7.97
C TRP A 65 -10.13 -4.72 9.33
#